data_AF-A0A196SGI7-F1
#
_entry.id   AF-A0A196SGI7-F1
#
_cell.length_a   1.000
_cell.length_b   1.000
_cell.length_c   1.000
_cell.angle_alpha   90.00
_cell.angle_beta   90.00
_cell.angle_gamma   90.00
#
_symmetry.space_group_name_H-M   'P 1'
#
loop_
_entity.id
_entity.type
_entity.pdbx_description
1 polymer ?
#
loop_
_entity_poly.entity_id
_entity_poly.type
_entity_poly.pdbx_seq_one_letter_code
_entity_poly.pdbx_strand_id
1 'polypeptide(L)'
;FNETNKLELVCRSHQMVMEGYKLMFDKKLVDVWSAPNYCYRCGNLASIMEVNESLHYEFKIFEAAPASARGIPSKKPPPDYFL
;
A
#
# COMPACT_ATOMS: atom_id res chain seq x y z
N PHE A 1 -0.74 -14.79 17.72
CA PHE A 1 0.15 -15.12 16.57
C PHE A 1 1.52 -14.49 16.74
N ASN A 2 1.63 -13.15 16.79
CA ASN A 2 2.93 -12.45 16.92
C ASN A 2 3.72 -12.90 18.15
N GLU A 3 3.11 -12.91 19.34
CA GLU A 3 3.77 -13.35 20.58
C GLU A 3 4.28 -14.79 20.52
N THR A 4 3.43 -15.72 20.07
CA THR A 4 3.77 -17.14 19.90
C THR A 4 4.98 -17.34 18.97
N ASN A 5 5.08 -16.51 17.92
CA ASN A 5 6.13 -16.62 16.90
C ASN A 5 7.27 -15.61 17.08
N LYS A 6 7.28 -14.85 18.18
CA LYS A 6 8.29 -13.82 18.48
C LYS A 6 8.45 -12.79 17.35
N LEU A 7 7.34 -12.36 16.75
CA LEU A 7 7.30 -11.32 15.72
C LEU A 7 6.86 -9.98 16.33
N GLU A 8 7.43 -8.88 15.83
CA GLU A 8 7.08 -7.54 16.29
C GLU A 8 5.89 -6.93 15.53
N LEU A 9 5.83 -7.20 14.21
CA LEU A 9 4.90 -6.59 13.28
C LEU A 9 4.56 -7.57 12.15
N VAL A 10 3.29 -7.63 11.77
CA VAL A 10 2.86 -8.25 10.50
C VAL A 10 2.74 -7.14 9.45
N CYS A 11 3.59 -7.16 8.43
CA CYS A 11 3.45 -6.29 7.26
C CYS A 11 2.72 -7.04 6.15
N ARG A 12 1.63 -6.47 5.64
CA ARG A 12 0.82 -7.07 4.58
C ARG A 12 0.31 -6.03 3.59
N SER A 13 -0.10 -6.50 2.42
CA SER A 13 -0.90 -5.74 1.45
C SER A 13 -2.27 -6.41 1.27
N HIS A 14 -3.01 -6.12 0.20
CA HIS A 14 -4.34 -6.66 -0.19
C HIS A 14 -5.51 -5.69 0.00
N GLN A 15 -5.70 -5.11 1.19
CA GLN A 15 -6.73 -4.09 1.38
C GLN A 15 -6.18 -2.71 1.03
N MET A 16 -6.91 -1.99 0.18
CA MET A 16 -6.61 -0.61 -0.19
C MET A 16 -6.84 0.32 1.02
N VAL A 17 -5.88 1.21 1.25
CA VAL A 17 -5.92 2.24 2.29
C VAL A 17 -5.63 3.59 1.66
N MET A 18 -6.37 4.62 2.08
CA MET A 18 -6.36 5.93 1.40
C MET A 18 -5.01 6.65 1.55
N GLU A 19 -4.34 6.43 2.67
CA GLU A 19 -3.11 7.10 3.08
C GLU A 19 -1.85 6.39 2.58
N GLY A 20 -2.00 5.31 1.81
CA GLY A 20 -0.90 4.48 1.31
C GLY A 20 -0.34 3.48 2.33
N TYR A 21 -0.51 3.70 3.63
CA TYR A 21 -0.34 2.68 4.66
C TYR A 21 -1.28 2.91 5.85
N LYS A 22 -1.53 1.87 6.65
CA LYS A 22 -2.31 1.98 7.89
C LYS A 22 -1.82 1.01 8.96
N LEU A 23 -1.41 1.56 10.10
CA LEU A 23 -1.11 0.77 11.30
C LEU A 23 -2.41 0.45 12.05
N MET A 24 -2.53 -0.81 12.46
CA MET A 24 -3.70 -1.33 13.17
C MET A 24 -3.26 -2.22 14.33
N PHE A 25 -4.20 -2.53 15.22
CA PHE A 25 -3.99 -3.45 16.36
C PHE A 25 -2.75 -3.05 17.20
N ASP A 26 -2.77 -1.84 17.76
CA ASP A 26 -1.66 -1.28 18.55
C ASP A 26 -0.30 -1.32 17.81
N LYS A 27 -0.34 -1.01 16.52
CA LYS A 27 0.82 -1.03 15.61
C LYS A 27 1.48 -2.40 15.49
N LYS A 28 0.74 -3.49 15.72
CA LYS A 28 1.21 -4.88 15.53
C LYS A 28 0.90 -5.44 14.14
N LEU A 29 0.12 -4.72 13.34
CA LEU A 29 -0.11 -5.03 11.93
C LEU A 29 -0.09 -3.74 11.11
N VAL A 30 0.53 -3.79 9.94
CA VAL A 30 0.50 -2.71 8.95
C VAL A 30 -0.01 -3.19 7.61
N ASP A 31 -0.92 -2.40 7.06
CA ASP A 31 -1.35 -2.46 5.69
C ASP A 31 -0.49 -1.51 4.87
N VAL A 32 0.27 -2.01 3.88
CA VAL A 32 1.03 -1.19 2.92
C VAL A 32 0.39 -1.31 1.54
N TRP A 33 0.14 -0.18 0.90
CA TRP A 33 -0.49 -0.08 -0.40
C TRP A 33 0.37 0.72 -1.37
N SER A 34 0.79 0.12 -2.49
CA SER A 34 1.79 0.72 -3.39
C SER A 34 1.24 1.14 -4.76
N ALA A 35 -0.09 1.13 -4.95
CA ALA A 35 -0.74 1.51 -6.21
C ALA A 35 -1.53 2.84 -6.06
N PRO A 36 -0.91 4.00 -6.34
CA PRO A 36 -1.56 5.29 -6.14
C PRO A 36 -2.68 5.50 -7.16
N ASN A 37 -3.73 6.22 -6.75
CA ASN A 37 -4.96 6.41 -7.53
C ASN A 37 -5.45 5.10 -8.16
N TYR A 38 -5.73 4.12 -7.31
CA TYR A 38 -6.05 2.77 -7.72
C TYR A 38 -7.22 2.73 -8.71
N CYS A 39 -7.05 1.94 -9.77
CA CYS A 39 -7.95 1.85 -10.91
C CYS A 39 -8.33 3.21 -11.54
N TYR A 40 -7.52 4.26 -11.33
CA TYR A 40 -7.79 5.64 -11.75
C TYR A 40 -9.06 6.26 -11.15
N ARG A 41 -9.59 5.69 -10.05
CA ARG A 41 -10.87 6.08 -9.46
C ARG A 41 -10.78 6.42 -7.99
N CYS A 42 -9.91 5.73 -7.26
CA CYS A 42 -9.94 5.77 -5.80
C CYS A 42 -9.27 7.01 -5.21
N GLY A 43 -8.35 7.68 -5.92
CA GLY A 43 -7.67 8.88 -5.43
C GLY A 43 -6.76 8.65 -4.21
N ASN A 44 -6.49 7.39 -3.84
CA ASN A 44 -5.62 7.04 -2.72
C ASN A 44 -4.15 7.39 -3.01
N LEU A 45 -3.41 7.64 -1.94
CA LEU A 45 -1.95 7.66 -1.93
C LEU A 45 -1.39 6.24 -1.97
N ALA A 46 -0.09 6.14 -2.22
CA ALA A 46 0.65 4.90 -2.12
C ALA A 46 1.86 5.08 -1.21
N SER A 47 2.40 3.97 -0.71
CA SER A 47 3.64 3.96 0.04
C SER A 47 4.50 2.74 -0.23
N ILE A 48 5.78 2.86 0.11
CA ILE A 48 6.68 1.75 0.39
C ILE A 48 7.10 1.80 1.86
N MET A 49 7.34 0.64 2.46
CA MET A 49 7.94 0.52 3.77
C MET A 49 9.40 0.13 3.60
N GLU A 50 10.31 1.03 3.95
CA GLU A 50 11.74 0.75 3.96
C GLU A 50 12.13 0.23 5.33
N VAL A 51 12.91 -0.85 5.37
CA VAL A 51 13.39 -1.47 6.60
C VAL A 51 14.90 -1.56 6.51
N ASN A 52 15.61 -1.06 7.51
CA ASN A 52 17.07 -1.08 7.55
C ASN A 52 17.62 -2.29 8.30
N GLU A 53 18.96 -2.41 8.38
CA GLU A 53 19.66 -3.51 9.04
C GLU A 53 19.36 -3.64 10.53
N SER A 54 19.00 -2.53 11.19
CA SER A 54 18.58 -2.49 12.60
C SER A 54 17.09 -2.76 12.80
N LEU A 55 16.37 -3.20 11.75
CA LEU A 55 14.91 -3.41 11.73
C LEU A 55 14.08 -2.15 12.01
N HIS A 56 14.69 -0.97 11.98
CA HIS A 56 13.93 0.27 11.96
C HIS A 56 13.29 0.44 10.60
N TYR A 57 12.05 0.92 10.59
CA TYR A 57 11.31 1.13 9.37
C TYR A 57 10.74 2.54 9.26
N GLU A 58 10.60 2.98 8.02
CA GLU A 58 9.92 4.23 7.65
C GLU A 58 9.01 4.01 6.43
N PHE A 59 8.00 4.86 6.29
CA PHE A 59 7.12 4.82 5.13
C PHE A 59 7.43 6.00 4.21
N LYS A 60 7.70 5.72 2.93
CA LYS A 60 7.78 6.74 1.89
C LYS A 60 6.47 6.78 1.13
N ILE A 61 5.74 7.89 1.27
CA ILE A 61 4.44 8.11 0.63
C ILE A 61 4.66 8.79 -0.72
N PHE A 62 3.89 8.38 -1.73
CA PHE A 62 3.95 8.94 -3.07
C PHE A 62 2.58 8.96 -3.76
N GLU A 63 2.45 9.88 -4.71
CA GLU A 63 1.27 10.06 -5.55
C GLU A 63 1.39 9.36 -6.90
N ALA A 64 0.30 9.33 -7.66
CA ALA A 64 0.31 8.82 -9.01
C ALA A 64 1.18 9.72 -9.92
N ALA A 65 1.94 9.09 -10.81
CA ALA A 65 2.72 9.82 -11.80
C ALA A 65 1.81 10.74 -12.65
N PRO A 66 2.35 11.89 -13.12
CA PRO A 66 1.61 12.83 -13.97
C PRO A 66 0.99 12.13 -15.20
N ALA A 67 -0.15 12.64 -15.66
CA ALA A 67 -0.85 12.08 -16.80
C ALA A 67 -0.01 11.97 -18.07
N SER A 68 0.89 12.92 -18.27
CA SER A 68 1.82 12.97 -19.41
C SER A 68 2.82 11.83 -19.43
N ALA A 69 3.14 11.22 -18.27
CA ALA A 69 4.06 10.09 -18.16
C ALA A 69 3.35 8.73 -18.25
N ARG A 70 2.01 8.71 -18.37
CA ARG A 70 1.23 7.47 -18.41
C ARG A 70 1.12 6.93 -19.83
N GLY A 71 1.34 5.64 -20.00
CA GLY A 71 0.94 4.94 -21.23
C GLY A 71 -0.58 4.99 -21.42
N ILE A 72 -1.04 4.89 -22.67
CA ILE A 72 -2.48 4.82 -22.98
C ILE A 72 -3.07 3.59 -22.25
N PRO A 73 -4.04 3.75 -21.33
CA PRO A 73 -4.65 2.62 -20.66
C PRO A 73 -5.30 1.68 -21.67
N SER A 74 -5.17 0.38 -21.44
CA SER A 74 -5.94 -0.62 -22.19
C SER A 74 -7.44 -0.30 -22.07
N LYS A 75 -8.17 -0.24 -23.20
CA LYS A 75 -9.63 -0.02 -23.23
C LYS A 75 -10.45 -1.15 -22.60
N LYS A 76 -9.82 -2.21 -22.08
CA LYS A 76 -10.53 -3.32 -21.43
C LYS A 76 -11.13 -2.82 -20.11
N PRO A 77 -12.41 -3.11 -19.83
CA PRO A 77 -13.01 -2.77 -18.55
C PRO A 77 -12.25 -3.48 -17.42
N PRO A 78 -12.07 -2.85 -16.25
CA PRO A 78 -11.49 -3.50 -15.09
C PRO A 78 -12.37 -4.69 -14.69
N PRO A 79 -11.78 -5.82 -14.24
CA PRO A 79 -12.52 -6.94 -13.68
C PRO A 79 -13.45 -6.54 -12.54
N ASP A 80 -14.60 -7.22 -12.43
CA ASP A 80 -15.64 -6.89 -11.45
C ASP A 80 -15.20 -7.05 -9.99
N TYR A 81 -14.17 -7.84 -9.69
CA TYR A 81 -13.64 -7.99 -8.32
C TYR A 81 -12.90 -6.73 -7.81
N PHE A 82 -12.74 -5.71 -8.67
CA PHE A 82 -12.24 -4.38 -8.30
C PHE A 82 -13.37 -3.36 -8.03
N LEU A 83 -14.64 -3.80 -8.00
CA LEU A 83 -15.80 -2.99 -7.62
C LEU A 83 -16.27 -3.32 -6.20
#